data_AF-Q1K7Y7-F1
#
_entry.id   AF-Q1K7Y7-F1
#
_cell.length_a   1.000
_cell.length_b   1.000
_cell.length_c   1.000
_cell.angle_alpha   90.00
_cell.angle_beta   90.00
_cell.angle_gamma   90.00
#
_symmetry.space_group_name_H-M   'P 1'
#
loop_
_entity.id
_entity.type
_entity.pdbx_description
1 polymer ?
#
loop_
_entity_poly.entity_id
_entity_poly.type
_entity_poly.pdbx_seq_one_letter_code
_entity_poly.pdbx_strand_id
1 'polypeptide(L)'
;MRRTSVSLPTKHVAHDPHEKPDRYRRDQHNQEPASVFIRMQNAWMSQSQKARYLKTGAIVFAVLFLFYLFSPSGVEISGADGGPSQGNQGQVPSDSSYGTDRCTRSFSKEKPIVQYVSMIDAGSTGSRIHVYKFNNCGPAPELEGEVLFKMTAKIEGQSSGLSAYKDDPLAAAKSLDPLMQAALEVIPDKLKACSPVAVKATAGLRLIGPEKSQKILDAVREHLENDYPFPVVSKEEHGVAMMDGADEGVYAWITVNYLLGKIGGPDHSPTAAVFDLGGGSTQIVFEPTFEGLASGGMPQKLADGDHKYELNFGGRKFDLYQHSHLGYGLMSARDAIFATLVNDLFELNKQDKSWMQKPVINPCFSTGMTKTVKVPLGDSHPLGPKVELNMTGPSTPAPALCRSLAERILKKDAECKLAPCSFNGVHQPQIAKTFAREDIFLLSYFTDRTQPLGMPESFTLREMHDLAAQVCGGEQSWDVFTSVPGALEELSDRPEHCMDLNFMLALTHTGYEMPIDREVRIAKKIKDNELGWCLGASLPLLSQSSGWKCKIKEIH
;
A
#
# COMPACT_ATOMS: atom_id res chain seq x y z
N MET A 1 55.18 6.60 50.08
CA MET A 1 55.75 7.96 50.29
C MET A 1 55.40 8.84 49.11
N ARG A 2 54.82 10.02 49.37
CA ARG A 2 54.56 11.08 48.38
C ARG A 2 55.88 11.54 47.74
N ARG A 3 55.85 11.82 46.43
CA ARG A 3 56.55 12.98 45.85
C ARG A 3 55.80 13.50 44.62
N THR A 4 55.27 14.71 44.78
CA THR A 4 54.79 15.62 43.74
C THR A 4 55.93 16.58 43.39
N SER A 5 56.14 16.89 42.11
CA SER A 5 56.79 18.13 41.63
C SER A 5 56.74 18.20 40.10
N VAL A 6 55.73 18.83 39.49
CA VAL A 6 55.75 20.17 38.86
C VAL A 6 56.83 20.39 37.79
N SER A 7 56.41 20.49 36.53
CA SER A 7 56.99 21.41 35.55
C SER A 7 55.90 21.91 34.59
N LEU A 8 55.99 23.19 34.26
CA LEU A 8 54.98 24.10 33.72
C LEU A 8 54.70 23.88 32.22
N PRO A 9 53.52 24.30 31.71
CA PRO A 9 53.21 24.26 30.29
C PRO A 9 54.01 25.33 29.54
N THR A 10 54.79 24.91 28.54
CA THR A 10 55.48 25.78 27.60
C THR A 10 54.49 26.45 26.65
N LYS A 11 54.42 27.79 26.74
CA LYS A 11 53.68 28.68 25.83
C LYS A 11 54.43 28.85 24.49
N HIS A 12 54.60 27.76 23.73
CA HIS A 12 54.97 27.86 22.32
C HIS A 12 53.86 27.28 21.47
N VAL A 13 52.95 28.16 21.05
CA VAL A 13 51.96 27.88 20.00
C VAL A 13 52.68 28.05 18.66
N ALA A 14 52.78 26.97 17.89
CA ALA A 14 53.25 27.01 16.51
C ALA A 14 52.26 27.86 15.68
N HIS A 15 52.80 28.80 14.92
CA HIS A 15 52.02 29.75 14.13
C HIS A 15 51.53 29.05 12.85
N ASP A 16 50.22 28.82 12.75
CA ASP A 16 49.57 28.37 11.53
C ASP A 16 49.30 29.58 10.61
N PRO A 17 49.90 29.64 9.40
CA PRO A 17 49.76 30.76 8.48
C PRO A 17 48.37 30.88 7.82
N HIS A 18 47.41 30.01 8.17
CA HIS A 18 46.04 30.04 7.63
C HIS A 18 44.97 30.40 8.66
N GLU A 19 45.33 30.79 9.89
CA GLU A 19 44.36 31.15 10.92
C GLU A 19 43.86 32.60 10.78
N LYS A 20 42.53 32.79 10.67
CA LYS A 20 41.88 34.10 10.50
C LYS A 20 41.94 34.91 11.81
N PRO A 21 42.31 36.20 11.77
CA PRO A 21 42.39 37.04 12.96
C PRO A 21 40.98 37.35 13.50
N ASP A 22 40.86 37.45 14.83
CA ASP A 22 39.70 37.90 15.63
C ASP A 22 38.96 36.87 16.49
N ARG A 23 39.56 35.71 16.80
CA ARG A 23 38.92 34.73 17.70
C ARG A 23 38.99 35.04 19.21
N TYR A 24 39.78 36.02 19.65
CA TYR A 24 39.87 36.34 21.08
C TYR A 24 40.09 37.84 21.36
N ARG A 25 39.00 38.57 21.61
CA ARG A 25 39.07 39.72 22.54
C ARG A 25 37.74 39.98 23.22
N ARG A 26 37.80 40.03 24.56
CA ARG A 26 36.71 40.28 25.49
C ARG A 26 37.04 41.57 26.27
N ASP A 27 36.08 42.49 26.26
CA ASP A 27 35.73 43.63 27.13
C ASP A 27 36.80 44.55 27.78
N GLN A 28 36.65 45.87 27.60
CA GLN A 28 36.36 46.84 28.69
C GLN A 28 36.17 48.30 28.22
N HIS A 29 35.40 49.05 29.01
CA HIS A 29 34.74 50.35 28.81
C HIS A 29 35.63 51.64 28.84
N ASN A 30 35.10 52.68 28.19
CA ASN A 30 35.15 54.15 28.44
C ASN A 30 36.41 55.00 28.17
N GLN A 31 36.34 55.89 27.17
CA GLN A 31 36.33 57.37 27.28
C GLN A 31 36.27 58.05 25.88
N GLU A 32 35.48 59.14 25.75
CA GLU A 32 35.11 59.90 24.53
C GLU A 32 36.23 60.82 23.94
N PRO A 33 35.95 61.76 22.99
CA PRO A 33 35.60 61.55 21.58
C PRO A 33 36.57 62.30 20.63
N ALA A 34 36.89 61.75 19.46
CA ALA A 34 37.56 62.48 18.38
C ALA A 34 36.63 62.67 17.17
N SER A 35 36.66 63.89 16.65
CA SER A 35 35.63 64.58 15.87
C SER A 35 35.12 63.92 14.57
N VAL A 36 33.83 64.15 14.30
CA VAL A 36 33.05 63.74 13.11
C VAL A 36 33.67 64.21 11.78
N PHE A 37 34.45 65.28 11.78
CA PHE A 37 35.07 65.85 10.59
C PHE A 37 36.17 64.98 9.97
N ILE A 38 36.85 64.13 10.75
CA ILE A 38 37.91 63.24 10.24
C ILE A 38 37.32 61.98 9.59
N ARG A 39 36.08 61.60 9.91
CA ARG A 39 35.38 60.47 9.28
C ARG A 39 34.74 60.80 7.92
N MET A 40 34.51 62.08 7.59
CA MET A 40 33.90 62.48 6.31
C MET A 40 34.91 62.66 5.17
N GLN A 41 36.21 62.86 5.44
CA GLN A 41 37.21 63.14 4.40
C GLN A 41 37.83 61.89 3.73
N ASN A 42 37.59 60.68 4.23
CA ASN A 42 38.13 59.44 3.65
C ASN A 42 37.10 58.51 3.00
N ALA A 43 35.88 59.00 2.71
CA ALA A 43 34.82 58.21 2.06
C ALA A 43 34.67 58.51 0.55
N TRP A 44 35.77 58.80 -0.16
CA TRP A 44 35.75 58.86 -1.63
C TRP A 44 36.14 57.51 -2.22
N MET A 45 35.13 56.76 -2.68
CA MET A 45 35.31 55.49 -3.39
C MET A 45 36.30 55.65 -4.56
N SER A 46 37.28 54.74 -4.63
CA SER A 46 38.25 54.69 -5.72
C SER A 46 37.54 54.40 -7.06
N GLN A 47 38.10 54.89 -8.18
CA GLN A 47 37.52 54.69 -9.51
C GLN A 47 37.32 53.20 -9.88
N SER A 48 38.14 52.30 -9.32
CA SER A 48 38.01 50.85 -9.53
C SER A 48 36.81 50.25 -8.79
N GLN A 49 36.43 50.78 -7.62
CA GLN A 49 35.20 50.39 -6.91
C GLN A 49 33.97 50.92 -7.63
N LYS A 50 33.99 52.17 -8.12
CA LYS A 50 32.89 52.76 -8.91
C LYS A 50 32.60 51.93 -10.17
N ALA A 51 33.64 51.48 -10.88
CA ALA A 51 33.49 50.61 -12.05
C ALA A 51 32.92 49.22 -11.70
N ARG A 52 33.27 48.65 -10.54
CA ARG A 52 32.65 47.40 -10.06
C ARG A 52 31.19 47.59 -9.70
N TYR A 53 30.84 48.66 -9.00
CA TYR A 53 29.43 48.95 -8.67
C TYR A 53 28.58 49.26 -9.91
N LEU A 54 29.14 49.93 -10.92
CA LEU A 54 28.45 50.16 -12.20
C LEU A 54 28.22 48.86 -12.98
N LYS A 55 29.22 47.96 -13.01
CA LYS A 55 29.09 46.65 -13.67
C LYS A 55 28.12 45.73 -12.93
N THR A 56 28.21 45.67 -11.61
CA THR A 56 27.27 44.89 -10.78
C THR A 56 25.86 45.48 -10.86
N GLY A 57 25.72 46.80 -10.85
CA GLY A 57 24.44 47.49 -11.04
C GLY A 57 23.84 47.23 -12.41
N ALA A 58 24.64 47.24 -13.49
CA ALA A 58 24.18 46.91 -14.83
C ALA A 58 23.77 45.44 -14.97
N ILE A 59 24.47 44.51 -14.31
CA ILE A 59 24.11 43.09 -14.30
C ILE A 59 22.81 42.88 -13.50
N VAL A 60 22.68 43.48 -12.32
CA VAL A 60 21.45 43.40 -11.52
C VAL A 60 20.27 44.04 -12.27
N PHE A 61 20.48 45.17 -12.93
CA PHE A 61 19.47 45.81 -13.76
C PHE A 61 19.07 44.93 -14.95
N ALA A 62 20.03 44.30 -15.64
CA ALA A 62 19.76 43.38 -16.74
C ALA A 62 19.00 42.13 -16.26
N VAL A 63 19.33 41.58 -15.10
CA VAL A 63 18.62 40.45 -14.49
C VAL A 63 17.20 40.85 -14.08
N LEU A 64 17.02 42.03 -13.48
CA LEU A 64 15.70 42.57 -13.14
C LEU A 64 14.87 42.92 -14.38
N PHE A 65 15.51 43.39 -15.44
CA PHE A 65 14.87 43.71 -16.71
C PHE A 65 14.49 42.44 -17.49
N LEU A 66 15.31 41.40 -17.44
CA LEU A 66 14.96 40.07 -17.93
C LEU A 66 13.86 39.44 -17.08
N PHE A 67 13.88 39.60 -15.76
CA PHE A 67 12.75 39.24 -14.90
C PHE A 67 11.50 40.06 -15.23
N TYR A 68 11.60 41.34 -15.61
CA TYR A 68 10.45 42.12 -16.02
C TYR A 68 9.90 41.72 -17.40
N LEU A 69 10.79 41.37 -18.34
CA LEU A 69 10.42 40.91 -19.69
C LEU A 69 9.93 39.46 -19.74
N PHE A 70 10.41 38.60 -18.85
CA PHE A 70 10.12 37.17 -18.81
C PHE A 70 9.40 36.72 -17.53
N SER A 71 9.08 37.63 -16.61
CA SER A 71 8.08 37.33 -15.58
C SER A 71 6.79 37.06 -16.34
N PRO A 72 6.15 35.90 -16.13
CA PRO A 72 4.76 35.77 -16.50
C PRO A 72 4.03 36.90 -15.79
N SER A 73 3.29 37.71 -16.53
CA SER A 73 2.35 38.66 -15.97
C SER A 73 1.42 37.88 -15.04
N GLY A 74 1.67 37.98 -13.74
CA GLY A 74 0.82 37.42 -12.71
C GLY A 74 -0.53 38.11 -12.77
N VAL A 75 -1.57 37.28 -12.90
CA VAL A 75 -2.89 37.39 -12.28
C VAL A 75 -3.21 38.80 -11.76
N GLU A 76 -3.92 39.57 -12.59
CA GLU A 76 -4.76 40.63 -12.06
C GLU A 76 -5.92 40.00 -11.28
N ILE A 77 -6.00 40.33 -9.99
CA ILE A 77 -7.25 40.40 -9.25
C ILE A 77 -8.02 41.57 -9.86
N SER A 78 -8.82 41.31 -10.89
CA SER A 78 -9.71 42.30 -11.50
C SER A 78 -11.17 41.89 -11.24
N GLY A 79 -11.80 42.67 -10.35
CA GLY A 79 -13.25 42.79 -10.34
C GLY A 79 -13.73 43.55 -11.58
N ALA A 80 -14.93 43.17 -12.03
CA ALA A 80 -15.83 43.88 -12.94
C ALA A 80 -15.40 44.13 -14.40
N ASP A 81 -16.25 43.59 -15.29
CA ASP A 81 -16.61 44.05 -16.65
C ASP A 81 -15.73 43.71 -17.88
N GLY A 82 -16.08 42.57 -18.53
CA GLY A 82 -16.68 42.58 -19.87
C GLY A 82 -15.85 42.16 -21.11
N GLY A 83 -15.99 40.91 -21.58
CA GLY A 83 -15.77 40.49 -22.99
C GLY A 83 -15.51 38.98 -23.19
N PRO A 84 -16.19 38.26 -24.10
CA PRO A 84 -16.50 36.84 -23.93
C PRO A 84 -15.39 35.90 -24.39
N SER A 85 -14.60 35.36 -23.46
CA SER A 85 -14.17 33.97 -23.61
C SER A 85 -15.36 33.09 -23.21
N GLN A 86 -15.58 31.96 -23.88
CA GLN A 86 -16.64 31.02 -23.54
C GLN A 86 -16.51 30.63 -22.06
N GLY A 87 -17.32 31.26 -21.21
CA GLY A 87 -17.22 31.14 -19.76
C GLY A 87 -17.35 29.69 -19.34
N ASN A 88 -16.40 29.23 -18.54
CA ASN A 88 -16.42 27.87 -18.02
C ASN A 88 -17.67 27.72 -17.13
N GLN A 89 -18.65 26.99 -17.65
CA GLN A 89 -20.04 27.12 -17.27
C GLN A 89 -20.43 26.13 -16.15
N GLY A 90 -19.46 25.60 -15.40
CA GLY A 90 -19.62 24.52 -14.42
C GLY A 90 -20.56 24.79 -13.26
N GLN A 91 -20.87 23.75 -12.49
CA GLN A 91 -21.85 23.75 -11.40
C GLN A 91 -21.30 24.40 -10.13
N VAL A 92 -22.17 25.07 -9.38
CA VAL A 92 -21.88 25.67 -8.06
C VAL A 92 -22.84 25.03 -7.04
N PRO A 93 -22.38 24.62 -5.86
CA PRO A 93 -23.26 24.06 -4.84
C PRO A 93 -24.26 25.11 -4.36
N SER A 94 -25.51 24.69 -4.12
CA SER A 94 -26.60 25.56 -3.65
C SER A 94 -26.37 26.03 -2.21
N ASP A 95 -25.61 25.26 -1.43
CA ASP A 95 -25.25 25.55 -0.04
C ASP A 95 -23.93 24.88 0.35
N SER A 96 -23.42 25.22 1.54
CA SER A 96 -22.11 24.75 2.02
C SER A 96 -22.07 23.26 2.43
N SER A 97 -23.21 22.56 2.50
CA SER A 97 -23.25 21.16 2.96
C SER A 97 -22.65 20.16 1.97
N TYR A 98 -22.45 20.55 0.71
CA TYR A 98 -21.91 19.69 -0.33
C TYR A 98 -20.89 20.39 -1.25
N GLY A 99 -20.13 21.32 -0.67
CA GLY A 99 -19.04 22.03 -1.34
C GLY A 99 -17.65 21.42 -1.13
N THR A 100 -16.65 22.15 -1.64
CA THR A 100 -15.23 21.86 -1.49
C THR A 100 -14.47 23.15 -1.20
N ASP A 101 -13.38 23.06 -0.45
CA ASP A 101 -12.46 24.18 -0.22
C ASP A 101 -11.47 24.37 -1.38
N ARG A 102 -11.50 23.49 -2.40
CA ARG A 102 -10.58 23.50 -3.54
C ARG A 102 -10.99 24.49 -4.63
N CYS A 103 -12.29 24.69 -4.84
CA CYS A 103 -12.85 25.63 -5.81
C CYS A 103 -14.31 25.94 -5.51
N THR A 104 -14.84 27.01 -6.10
CA THR A 104 -16.26 27.41 -5.96
C THR A 104 -17.15 26.92 -7.10
N ARG A 105 -16.56 26.44 -8.20
CA ARG A 105 -17.26 25.98 -9.41
C ARG A 105 -16.55 24.78 -10.01
N SER A 106 -17.31 23.79 -10.47
CA SER A 106 -16.75 22.64 -11.19
C SER A 106 -16.16 23.04 -12.54
N PHE A 107 -15.26 22.21 -13.06
CA PHE A 107 -14.57 22.42 -14.33
C PHE A 107 -15.50 22.32 -15.54
N SER A 108 -16.60 21.56 -15.47
CA SER A 108 -17.56 21.41 -16.58
C SER A 108 -19.00 21.34 -16.07
N LYS A 109 -19.96 21.71 -16.94
CA LYS A 109 -21.41 21.71 -16.64
C LYS A 109 -21.95 20.33 -16.31
N GLU A 110 -21.33 19.33 -16.89
CA GLU A 110 -21.76 17.94 -16.85
C GLU A 110 -21.34 17.26 -15.55
N LYS A 111 -20.40 17.85 -14.79
CA LYS A 111 -19.88 17.29 -13.56
C LYS A 111 -20.32 18.11 -12.34
N PRO A 112 -20.80 17.44 -11.26
CA PRO A 112 -21.06 18.12 -10.00
C PRO A 112 -19.74 18.60 -9.37
N ILE A 113 -19.81 19.59 -8.47
CA ILE A 113 -18.61 20.12 -7.81
C ILE A 113 -17.87 19.05 -6.99
N VAL A 114 -18.61 18.18 -6.30
CA VAL A 114 -18.10 17.05 -5.55
C VAL A 114 -18.87 15.78 -5.89
N GLN A 115 -18.21 14.63 -5.74
CA GLN A 115 -18.79 13.30 -5.89
C GLN A 115 -18.36 12.41 -4.73
N TYR A 116 -19.25 11.51 -4.31
CA TYR A 116 -18.94 10.47 -3.34
C TYR A 116 -19.11 9.11 -4.00
N VAL A 117 -18.20 8.18 -3.71
CA VAL A 117 -18.27 6.80 -4.18
C VAL A 117 -18.07 5.88 -3.00
N SER A 118 -18.95 4.88 -2.87
CA SER A 118 -18.87 3.86 -1.83
C SER A 118 -18.43 2.53 -2.45
N MET A 119 -17.35 1.95 -1.93
CA MET A 119 -16.87 0.63 -2.33
C MET A 119 -16.88 -0.31 -1.13
N ILE A 120 -17.51 -1.46 -1.28
CA ILE A 120 -17.51 -2.52 -0.28
C ILE A 120 -16.57 -3.65 -0.73
N ASP A 121 -15.51 -3.85 0.05
CA ASP A 121 -14.66 -5.03 -0.02
C ASP A 121 -15.28 -6.15 0.82
N ALA A 122 -15.82 -7.17 0.16
CA ALA A 122 -16.34 -8.36 0.80
C ALA A 122 -15.25 -9.44 0.90
N GLY A 123 -14.35 -9.24 1.87
CA GLY A 123 -13.21 -10.10 2.18
C GLY A 123 -13.58 -11.45 2.80
N SER A 124 -12.58 -12.34 2.90
CA SER A 124 -12.76 -13.68 3.45
C SER A 124 -12.92 -13.74 4.96
N THR A 125 -12.41 -12.74 5.69
CA THR A 125 -12.42 -12.66 7.17
C THR A 125 -13.40 -11.62 7.71
N GLY A 126 -13.92 -10.75 6.85
CA GLY A 126 -14.80 -9.63 7.18
C GLY A 126 -15.10 -8.81 5.93
N SER A 127 -16.07 -7.90 6.04
CA SER A 127 -16.39 -6.93 4.98
C SER A 127 -16.02 -5.51 5.42
N ARG A 128 -15.72 -4.63 4.47
CA ARG A 128 -15.27 -3.26 4.73
C ARG A 128 -15.92 -2.30 3.76
N ILE A 129 -16.26 -1.10 4.20
CA ILE A 129 -16.72 -0.01 3.33
C ILE A 129 -15.72 1.14 3.34
N HIS A 130 -15.48 1.65 2.13
CA HIS A 130 -14.71 2.85 1.88
C HIS A 130 -15.63 3.86 1.21
N VAL A 131 -15.69 5.08 1.73
CA VAL A 131 -16.35 6.21 1.07
C VAL A 131 -15.31 7.25 0.72
N TYR A 132 -15.18 7.51 -0.57
CA TYR A 132 -14.23 8.50 -1.09
C TYR A 132 -14.97 9.75 -1.54
N LYS A 133 -14.43 10.92 -1.18
CA LYS A 133 -14.89 12.22 -1.67
C LYS A 133 -13.93 12.73 -2.74
N PHE A 134 -14.47 13.09 -3.90
CA PHE A 134 -13.73 13.69 -5.01
C PHE A 134 -14.28 15.08 -5.32
N ASN A 135 -13.42 15.96 -5.84
CA ASN A 135 -13.83 17.22 -6.44
C ASN A 135 -13.58 17.23 -7.96
N ASN A 136 -14.35 18.04 -8.68
CA ASN A 136 -14.19 18.25 -10.11
C ASN A 136 -13.71 19.68 -10.42
N CYS A 137 -12.78 20.22 -9.63
CA CYS A 137 -12.21 21.55 -9.87
C CYS A 137 -11.30 21.59 -11.11
N GLY A 138 -10.69 20.45 -11.45
CA GLY A 138 -9.84 20.28 -12.61
C GLY A 138 -10.46 19.45 -13.73
N PRO A 139 -9.72 19.23 -14.83
CA PRO A 139 -10.17 18.41 -15.96
C PRO A 139 -10.43 16.94 -15.58
N ALA A 140 -9.70 16.44 -14.57
CA ALA A 140 -9.90 15.12 -13.98
C ALA A 140 -10.38 15.25 -12.52
N PRO A 141 -11.18 14.30 -12.01
CA PRO A 141 -11.55 14.26 -10.61
C PRO A 141 -10.32 14.12 -9.70
N GLU A 142 -10.24 14.95 -8.66
CA GLU A 142 -9.20 14.90 -7.64
C GLU A 142 -9.77 14.34 -6.34
N LEU A 143 -9.07 13.36 -5.76
CA LEU A 143 -9.42 12.81 -4.46
C LEU A 143 -9.20 13.85 -3.36
N GLU A 144 -10.25 14.19 -2.62
CA GLU A 144 -10.13 14.96 -1.37
C GLU A 144 -9.76 14.06 -0.20
N GLY A 145 -10.27 12.82 -0.18
CA GLY A 145 -9.87 11.80 0.78
C GLY A 145 -10.90 10.69 0.97
N GLU A 146 -10.48 9.67 1.73
CA GLU A 146 -11.31 8.62 2.31
C GLU A 146 -12.04 9.18 3.54
N VAL A 147 -13.30 9.59 3.35
CA VAL A 147 -14.12 10.21 4.41
C VAL A 147 -14.75 9.20 5.36
N LEU A 148 -14.80 7.92 4.96
CA LEU A 148 -15.22 6.82 5.82
C LEU A 148 -14.42 5.55 5.49
N PHE A 149 -13.89 4.93 6.53
CA PHE A 149 -13.42 3.55 6.52
C PHE A 149 -14.08 2.82 7.70
N LYS A 150 -14.77 1.72 7.44
CA LYS A 150 -15.38 0.89 8.49
C LYS A 150 -15.32 -0.58 8.11
N MET A 151 -15.05 -1.44 9.09
CA MET A 151 -15.04 -2.89 8.94
C MET A 151 -16.14 -3.53 9.78
N THR A 152 -16.59 -4.72 9.37
CA THR A 152 -17.43 -5.58 10.21
C THR A 152 -16.68 -5.98 11.48
N ALA A 153 -17.41 -6.19 12.57
CA ALA A 153 -16.83 -6.63 13.82
C ALA A 153 -16.15 -8.01 13.64
N LYS A 154 -15.02 -8.22 14.30
CA LYS A 154 -14.37 -9.53 14.36
C LYS A 154 -15.21 -10.45 15.24
N ILE A 155 -15.37 -11.70 14.80
CA ILE A 155 -16.02 -12.76 15.58
C ILE A 155 -14.92 -13.76 15.97
N GLU A 156 -14.80 -14.07 17.25
CA GLU A 156 -13.74 -14.96 17.72
C GLU A 156 -13.90 -16.36 17.11
N GLY A 157 -12.82 -16.88 16.51
CA GLY A 157 -12.81 -18.19 15.87
C GLY A 157 -13.68 -18.32 14.61
N GLN A 158 -14.27 -17.23 14.10
CA GLN A 158 -15.16 -17.25 12.93
C GLN A 158 -14.91 -16.06 12.00
N SER A 159 -15.21 -16.23 10.72
CA SER A 159 -15.21 -15.11 9.77
C SER A 159 -16.48 -14.28 9.93
N SER A 160 -16.38 -12.95 9.79
CA SER A 160 -17.54 -12.07 9.59
C SER A 160 -17.74 -11.65 8.12
N GLY A 161 -17.03 -12.29 7.19
CA GLY A 161 -17.19 -12.08 5.76
C GLY A 161 -18.42 -12.80 5.20
N LEU A 162 -18.80 -12.47 3.97
CA LEU A 162 -20.00 -13.02 3.33
C LEU A 162 -20.00 -14.57 3.25
N SER A 163 -18.82 -15.19 3.10
CA SER A 163 -18.69 -16.65 3.02
C SER A 163 -19.07 -17.39 4.31
N ALA A 164 -19.12 -16.71 5.45
CA ALA A 164 -19.59 -17.28 6.72
C ALA A 164 -21.09 -17.63 6.67
N TYR A 165 -21.84 -16.96 5.80
CA TYR A 165 -23.28 -17.09 5.64
C TYR A 165 -23.66 -17.91 4.39
N LYS A 166 -22.80 -18.86 3.99
CA LYS A 166 -22.94 -19.66 2.76
C LYS A 166 -24.30 -20.33 2.56
N ASP A 167 -25.04 -20.60 3.64
CA ASP A 167 -26.33 -21.28 3.64
C ASP A 167 -27.51 -20.32 3.95
N ASP A 168 -27.24 -19.02 4.16
CA ASP A 168 -28.25 -17.97 4.42
C ASP A 168 -27.89 -16.64 3.70
N PRO A 169 -28.28 -16.51 2.41
CA PRO A 169 -28.00 -15.31 1.62
C PRO A 169 -28.57 -14.00 2.18
N LEU A 170 -29.71 -14.06 2.88
CA LEU A 170 -30.33 -12.86 3.47
C LEU A 170 -29.54 -12.39 4.69
N ALA A 171 -29.06 -13.32 5.53
CA ALA A 171 -28.15 -12.97 6.62
C ALA A 171 -26.81 -12.42 6.09
N ALA A 172 -26.30 -12.96 4.97
CA ALA A 172 -25.12 -12.42 4.30
C ALA A 172 -25.31 -10.95 3.91
N ALA A 173 -26.44 -10.61 3.28
CA ALA A 173 -26.74 -9.23 2.88
C ALA A 173 -26.87 -8.29 4.08
N LYS A 174 -27.62 -8.69 5.12
CA LYS A 174 -27.81 -7.91 6.36
C LYS A 174 -26.52 -7.71 7.16
N SER A 175 -25.51 -8.57 6.98
CA SER A 175 -24.21 -8.38 7.63
C SER A 175 -23.53 -7.06 7.23
N LEU A 176 -23.94 -6.46 6.09
CA LEU A 176 -23.43 -5.18 5.59
C LEU A 176 -24.17 -3.95 6.16
N ASP A 177 -25.28 -4.13 6.89
CA ASP A 177 -26.09 -3.02 7.43
C ASP A 177 -25.27 -2.03 8.28
N PRO A 178 -24.37 -2.48 9.19
CA PRO A 178 -23.57 -1.54 9.99
C PRO A 178 -22.62 -0.68 9.15
N LEU A 179 -22.23 -1.15 7.97
CA LEU A 179 -21.37 -0.43 7.03
C LEU A 179 -22.19 0.61 6.27
N MET A 180 -23.36 0.22 5.76
CA MET A 180 -24.25 1.10 5.02
C MET A 180 -24.84 2.21 5.89
N GLN A 181 -25.16 1.91 7.16
CA GLN A 181 -25.57 2.93 8.14
C GLN A 181 -24.50 4.01 8.31
N ALA A 182 -23.22 3.63 8.39
CA ALA A 182 -22.14 4.61 8.50
C ALA A 182 -22.00 5.47 7.24
N ALA A 183 -22.22 4.90 6.05
CA ALA A 183 -22.24 5.68 4.81
C ALA A 183 -23.41 6.68 4.76
N LEU A 184 -24.58 6.32 5.31
CA LEU A 184 -25.73 7.24 5.43
C LEU A 184 -25.44 8.44 6.34
N GLU A 185 -24.61 8.28 7.36
CA GLU A 185 -24.24 9.35 8.28
C GLU A 185 -23.23 10.33 7.67
N VAL A 186 -22.30 9.83 6.83
CA VAL A 186 -21.18 10.63 6.29
C VAL A 186 -21.54 11.34 4.97
N ILE A 187 -22.37 10.73 4.11
CA ILE A 187 -22.72 11.30 2.81
C ILE A 187 -23.89 12.30 2.98
N PRO A 188 -23.77 13.57 2.51
CA PRO A 188 -24.86 14.55 2.61
C PRO A 188 -26.16 14.07 1.95
N ASP A 189 -27.31 14.35 2.57
CA ASP A 189 -28.63 13.87 2.11
C ASP A 189 -28.91 14.16 0.62
N LYS A 190 -28.54 15.37 0.17
CA LYS A 190 -28.71 15.80 -1.24
C LYS A 190 -27.89 14.98 -2.23
N LEU A 191 -26.79 14.37 -1.78
CA LEU A 191 -25.87 13.61 -2.64
C LEU A 191 -26.08 12.11 -2.58
N LYS A 192 -26.80 11.56 -1.57
CA LYS A 192 -27.01 10.12 -1.41
C LYS A 192 -27.55 9.44 -2.68
N ALA A 193 -28.57 10.06 -3.30
CA ALA A 193 -29.18 9.56 -4.54
C ALA A 193 -28.25 9.59 -5.77
N CYS A 194 -27.11 10.27 -5.68
CA CYS A 194 -26.09 10.42 -6.73
C CYS A 194 -24.71 9.88 -6.31
N SER A 195 -24.64 9.12 -5.22
CA SER A 195 -23.38 8.57 -4.70
C SER A 195 -23.40 7.04 -4.86
N PRO A 196 -22.78 6.49 -5.91
CA PRO A 196 -22.90 5.07 -6.21
C PRO A 196 -22.28 4.19 -5.13
N VAL A 197 -22.85 3.00 -4.98
CA VAL A 197 -22.28 1.89 -4.22
C VAL A 197 -21.98 0.70 -5.13
N ALA A 198 -20.81 0.11 -4.92
CA ALA A 198 -20.41 -1.15 -5.52
C ALA A 198 -19.88 -2.12 -4.45
N VAL A 199 -20.04 -3.42 -4.69
CA VAL A 199 -19.55 -4.50 -3.83
C VAL A 199 -18.71 -5.44 -4.68
N LYS A 200 -17.48 -5.72 -4.22
CA LYS A 200 -16.64 -6.75 -4.84
C LYS A 200 -16.27 -7.78 -3.78
N ALA A 201 -16.66 -9.03 -4.03
CA ALA A 201 -16.30 -10.15 -3.19
C ALA A 201 -15.01 -10.81 -3.70
N THR A 202 -14.11 -11.15 -2.78
CA THR A 202 -12.77 -11.67 -3.12
C THR A 202 -12.71 -13.20 -3.02
N ALA A 203 -11.50 -13.77 -2.99
CA ALA A 203 -11.27 -15.22 -3.03
C ALA A 203 -12.10 -16.02 -2.00
N GLY A 204 -12.38 -15.47 -0.82
CA GLY A 204 -13.15 -16.17 0.23
C GLY A 204 -14.55 -16.61 -0.21
N LEU A 205 -15.26 -15.76 -0.96
CA LEU A 205 -16.59 -16.13 -1.47
C LEU A 205 -16.49 -17.08 -2.68
N ARG A 206 -15.37 -17.15 -3.40
CA ARG A 206 -15.18 -18.13 -4.50
C ARG A 206 -15.15 -19.57 -3.97
N LEU A 207 -14.63 -19.76 -2.75
CA LEU A 207 -14.42 -21.07 -2.13
C LEU A 207 -15.70 -21.80 -1.72
N ILE A 208 -16.85 -21.11 -1.62
CA ILE A 208 -18.11 -21.75 -1.23
C ILE A 208 -18.91 -22.34 -2.41
N GLY A 209 -18.39 -22.18 -3.63
CA GLY A 209 -18.97 -22.71 -4.87
C GLY A 209 -19.90 -21.72 -5.58
N PRO A 210 -19.92 -21.74 -6.92
CA PRO A 210 -20.49 -20.66 -7.75
C PRO A 210 -21.98 -20.41 -7.48
N GLU A 211 -22.76 -21.46 -7.23
CA GLU A 211 -24.19 -21.31 -6.95
C GLU A 211 -24.46 -20.54 -5.66
N LYS A 212 -23.73 -20.87 -4.58
CA LYS A 212 -23.90 -20.21 -3.27
C LYS A 212 -23.37 -18.78 -3.31
N SER A 213 -22.22 -18.57 -3.94
CA SER A 213 -21.64 -17.25 -4.14
C SER A 213 -22.62 -16.34 -4.89
N GLN A 214 -23.22 -16.83 -5.98
CA GLN A 214 -24.16 -16.05 -6.77
C GLN A 214 -25.43 -15.71 -5.99
N LYS A 215 -26.02 -16.67 -5.26
CA LYS A 215 -27.19 -16.42 -4.40
C LYS A 215 -26.93 -15.32 -3.36
N ILE A 216 -25.74 -15.30 -2.76
CA ILE A 216 -25.33 -14.24 -1.83
C ILE A 216 -25.22 -12.89 -2.54
N LEU A 217 -24.55 -12.84 -3.70
CA LEU A 217 -24.39 -11.59 -4.46
C LEU A 217 -25.73 -11.02 -4.92
N ASP A 218 -26.67 -11.87 -5.35
CA ASP A 218 -28.01 -11.46 -5.73
C ASP A 218 -28.79 -10.88 -4.53
N ALA A 219 -28.72 -11.55 -3.37
CA ALA A 219 -29.34 -11.05 -2.14
C ALA A 219 -28.73 -9.71 -1.68
N VAL A 220 -27.40 -9.56 -1.75
CA VAL A 220 -26.70 -8.31 -1.45
C VAL A 220 -27.17 -7.20 -2.38
N ARG A 221 -27.28 -7.46 -3.68
CA ARG A 221 -27.76 -6.47 -4.64
C ARG A 221 -29.19 -6.04 -4.33
N GLU A 222 -30.10 -7.00 -4.17
CA GLU A 222 -31.51 -6.71 -3.88
C GLU A 222 -31.65 -5.86 -2.61
N HIS A 223 -30.90 -6.21 -1.56
CA HIS A 223 -30.83 -5.47 -0.31
C HIS A 223 -30.36 -4.02 -0.52
N LEU A 224 -29.26 -3.82 -1.27
CA LEU A 224 -28.74 -2.47 -1.56
C LEU A 224 -29.68 -1.63 -2.43
N GLU A 225 -30.38 -2.26 -3.38
CA GLU A 225 -31.31 -1.57 -4.30
C GLU A 225 -32.60 -1.13 -3.59
N ASN A 226 -33.13 -1.98 -2.70
CA ASN A 226 -34.42 -1.78 -2.04
C ASN A 226 -34.34 -0.95 -0.75
N ASP A 227 -33.29 -1.15 0.06
CA ASP A 227 -33.26 -0.63 1.43
C ASP A 227 -32.43 0.66 1.59
N TYR A 228 -31.63 1.03 0.57
CA TYR A 228 -30.73 2.19 0.63
C TYR A 228 -30.92 3.20 -0.52
N PRO A 229 -30.70 4.50 -0.25
CA PRO A 229 -30.90 5.56 -1.25
C PRO A 229 -29.79 5.61 -2.31
N PHE A 230 -28.67 4.93 -2.10
CA PHE A 230 -27.53 4.94 -3.02
C PHE A 230 -27.86 4.22 -4.33
N PRO A 231 -27.49 4.77 -5.49
CA PRO A 231 -27.56 4.02 -6.74
C PRO A 231 -26.57 2.86 -6.71
N VAL A 232 -27.04 1.65 -6.97
CA VAL A 232 -26.17 0.48 -7.11
C VAL A 232 -25.65 0.43 -8.54
N VAL A 233 -24.35 0.22 -8.71
CA VAL A 233 -23.76 0.04 -10.03
C VAL A 233 -24.42 -1.15 -10.73
N SER A 234 -24.71 -1.02 -12.03
CA SER A 234 -25.47 -2.00 -12.83
C SER A 234 -24.85 -3.39 -12.82
N LYS A 235 -25.63 -4.39 -13.25
CA LYS A 235 -25.14 -5.77 -13.38
C LYS A 235 -24.12 -5.89 -14.52
N GLU A 236 -24.33 -5.13 -15.59
CA GLU A 236 -23.48 -5.08 -16.79
C GLU A 236 -22.08 -4.56 -16.46
N GLU A 237 -21.97 -3.60 -15.55
CA GLU A 237 -20.70 -3.07 -15.04
C GLU A 237 -20.25 -3.77 -13.74
N HIS A 238 -20.77 -4.97 -13.46
CA HIS A 238 -20.38 -5.81 -12.35
C HIS A 238 -20.47 -5.13 -10.96
N GLY A 239 -21.48 -4.30 -10.72
CA GLY A 239 -21.58 -3.48 -9.51
C GLY A 239 -21.68 -4.24 -8.18
N VAL A 240 -22.19 -5.47 -8.22
CA VAL A 240 -22.20 -6.42 -7.09
C VAL A 240 -21.76 -7.74 -7.68
N ALA A 241 -20.50 -8.09 -7.52
CA ALA A 241 -19.90 -9.21 -8.23
C ALA A 241 -18.71 -9.82 -7.47
N MET A 242 -18.30 -11.00 -7.91
CA MET A 242 -16.95 -11.49 -7.62
C MET A 242 -15.93 -10.59 -8.33
N MET A 243 -14.90 -10.15 -7.62
CA MET A 243 -13.72 -9.56 -8.27
C MET A 243 -13.03 -10.63 -9.11
N ASP A 244 -12.34 -10.28 -10.19
CA ASP A 244 -11.27 -11.12 -10.73
C ASP A 244 -9.99 -10.94 -9.89
N GLY A 245 -9.19 -11.99 -9.71
CA GLY A 245 -7.89 -11.85 -9.05
C GLY A 245 -6.93 -10.92 -9.81
N ALA A 246 -7.04 -10.86 -11.14
CA ALA A 246 -6.27 -9.93 -11.97
C ALA A 246 -6.66 -8.47 -11.68
N ASP A 247 -7.96 -8.19 -11.67
CA ASP A 247 -8.51 -6.86 -11.39
C ASP A 247 -8.12 -6.38 -9.97
N GLU A 248 -8.18 -7.27 -8.98
CA GLU A 248 -7.77 -6.98 -7.60
C GLU A 248 -6.35 -6.41 -7.54
N GLY A 249 -5.39 -7.08 -8.20
CA GLY A 249 -4.00 -6.63 -8.25
C GLY A 249 -3.86 -5.30 -9.01
N VAL A 250 -4.50 -5.17 -10.17
CA VAL A 250 -4.38 -3.96 -11.02
C VAL A 250 -4.99 -2.74 -10.32
N TYR A 251 -6.14 -2.89 -9.66
CA TYR A 251 -6.74 -1.80 -8.90
C TYR A 251 -5.90 -1.41 -7.69
N ALA A 252 -5.26 -2.36 -7.00
CA ALA A 252 -4.31 -2.05 -5.93
C ALA A 252 -3.08 -1.28 -6.46
N TRP A 253 -2.58 -1.65 -7.64
CA TRP A 253 -1.52 -0.92 -8.34
C TRP A 253 -1.94 0.51 -8.72
N ILE A 254 -3.17 0.69 -9.21
CA ILE A 254 -3.74 2.01 -9.51
C ILE A 254 -3.82 2.83 -8.23
N THR A 255 -4.34 2.29 -7.12
CA THR A 255 -4.41 2.97 -5.82
C THR A 255 -3.06 3.51 -5.40
N VAL A 256 -2.03 2.64 -5.33
CA VAL A 256 -0.69 3.03 -4.86
C VAL A 256 -0.10 4.11 -5.75
N ASN A 257 -0.10 3.89 -7.07
CA ASN A 257 0.52 4.84 -7.99
C ASN A 257 -0.26 6.15 -8.11
N TYR A 258 -1.59 6.13 -7.96
CA TYR A 258 -2.41 7.34 -7.92
C TYR A 258 -2.11 8.16 -6.66
N LEU A 259 -2.05 7.51 -5.49
CA LEU A 259 -1.74 8.18 -4.22
C LEU A 259 -0.30 8.72 -4.18
N LEU A 260 0.65 8.03 -4.82
CA LEU A 260 2.01 8.55 -5.03
C LEU A 260 2.09 9.67 -6.06
N GLY A 261 1.04 9.89 -6.86
CA GLY A 261 1.00 10.88 -7.94
C GLY A 261 1.69 10.44 -9.24
N LYS A 262 2.19 9.19 -9.30
CA LYS A 262 2.91 8.61 -10.44
C LYS A 262 2.00 8.31 -11.65
N ILE A 263 0.69 8.26 -11.42
CA ILE A 263 -0.35 8.20 -12.47
C ILE A 263 -1.44 9.23 -12.20
N GLY A 264 -2.11 9.71 -13.25
CA GLY A 264 -3.17 10.73 -13.16
C GLY A 264 -2.70 12.15 -12.86
N GLY A 265 -1.46 12.33 -12.42
CA GLY A 265 -0.79 13.62 -12.24
C GLY A 265 0.25 13.93 -13.32
N PRO A 266 0.95 15.07 -13.20
CA PRO A 266 2.02 15.48 -14.12
C PRO A 266 3.33 14.71 -13.92
N ASP A 267 3.46 13.89 -12.87
CA ASP A 267 4.64 13.06 -12.66
C ASP A 267 4.61 11.84 -13.59
N HIS A 268 5.67 11.69 -14.37
CA HIS A 268 5.89 10.60 -15.31
C HIS A 268 7.04 9.68 -14.88
N SER A 269 7.48 9.77 -13.63
CA SER A 269 8.49 8.87 -13.06
C SER A 269 8.04 7.40 -13.08
N PRO A 270 8.99 6.44 -13.02
CA PRO A 270 8.67 5.02 -12.98
C PRO A 270 7.72 4.65 -11.84
N THR A 271 6.71 3.87 -12.18
CA THR A 271 5.65 3.40 -11.28
C THR A 271 6.22 2.47 -10.20
N ALA A 272 5.52 2.36 -9.07
CA ALA A 272 5.82 1.39 -8.04
C ALA A 272 5.15 0.04 -8.37
N ALA A 273 5.74 -1.06 -7.90
CA ALA A 273 5.13 -2.38 -7.94
C ALA A 273 4.26 -2.60 -6.70
N VAL A 274 3.23 -3.44 -6.85
CA VAL A 274 2.34 -3.83 -5.76
C VAL A 274 2.32 -5.34 -5.63
N PHE A 275 2.52 -5.80 -4.39
CA PHE A 275 2.40 -7.18 -3.99
C PHE A 275 1.38 -7.24 -2.87
N ASP A 276 0.24 -7.84 -3.14
CA ASP A 276 -0.84 -7.96 -2.17
C ASP A 276 -0.89 -9.40 -1.66
N LEU A 277 -0.84 -9.57 -0.34
CA LEU A 277 -0.99 -10.87 0.30
C LEU A 277 -2.34 -10.92 1.03
N GLY A 278 -3.34 -11.44 0.32
CA GLY A 278 -4.66 -11.72 0.87
C GLY A 278 -4.72 -13.05 1.62
N GLY A 279 -5.92 -13.43 2.06
CA GLY A 279 -6.13 -14.69 2.79
C GLY A 279 -6.08 -15.93 1.90
N GLY A 280 -6.66 -15.86 0.70
CA GLY A 280 -6.78 -17.00 -0.23
C GLY A 280 -5.88 -16.93 -1.47
N SER A 281 -5.37 -15.76 -1.82
CA SER A 281 -4.48 -15.53 -2.96
C SER A 281 -3.44 -14.46 -2.63
N THR A 282 -2.41 -14.37 -3.47
CA THR A 282 -1.48 -13.24 -3.51
C THR A 282 -1.40 -12.70 -4.93
N GLN A 283 -1.34 -11.39 -5.07
CA GLN A 283 -1.31 -10.69 -6.34
C GLN A 283 0.03 -9.97 -6.50
N ILE A 284 0.51 -9.91 -7.73
CA ILE A 284 1.71 -9.18 -8.12
C ILE A 284 1.37 -8.33 -9.35
N VAL A 285 1.64 -7.04 -9.28
CA VAL A 285 1.49 -6.12 -10.43
C VAL A 285 2.64 -5.13 -10.50
N PHE A 286 3.26 -5.01 -11.68
CA PHE A 286 4.30 -4.03 -11.95
C PHE A 286 4.43 -3.73 -13.44
N GLU A 287 5.05 -2.61 -13.78
CA GLU A 287 5.39 -2.23 -15.14
C GLU A 287 6.84 -2.62 -15.43
N PRO A 288 7.11 -3.77 -16.09
CA PRO A 288 8.46 -4.21 -16.39
C PRO A 288 9.16 -3.29 -17.40
N THR A 289 10.42 -2.93 -17.13
CA THR A 289 11.29 -2.24 -18.08
C THR A 289 12.25 -3.22 -18.74
N PHE A 290 12.24 -3.28 -20.09
CA PHE A 290 13.09 -4.18 -20.88
C PHE A 290 14.26 -3.46 -21.58
N GLU A 291 14.36 -2.14 -21.43
CA GLU A 291 15.40 -1.35 -22.06
C GLU A 291 16.80 -1.81 -21.66
N GLY A 292 17.67 -2.03 -22.66
CA GLY A 292 19.05 -2.46 -22.42
C GLY A 292 19.23 -3.93 -22.02
N LEU A 293 18.16 -4.73 -21.90
CA LEU A 293 18.22 -6.14 -21.49
C LEU A 293 18.37 -7.14 -22.65
N ALA A 294 18.55 -6.70 -23.89
CA ALA A 294 18.68 -7.58 -25.05
C ALA A 294 19.88 -8.56 -24.99
N SER A 295 20.85 -8.31 -24.09
CA SER A 295 21.96 -9.22 -23.83
C SER A 295 21.54 -10.42 -22.97
N GLY A 296 21.98 -11.62 -23.35
CA GLY A 296 21.75 -12.84 -22.56
C GLY A 296 20.40 -13.51 -22.75
N GLY A 297 19.69 -13.26 -23.87
CA GLY A 297 18.48 -14.00 -24.24
C GLY A 297 17.20 -13.59 -23.51
N MET A 298 17.19 -12.42 -22.86
CA MET A 298 15.98 -11.89 -22.23
C MET A 298 15.02 -11.29 -23.28
N PRO A 299 13.70 -11.36 -23.05
CA PRO A 299 12.72 -10.72 -23.92
C PRO A 299 12.95 -9.20 -24.02
N GLN A 300 12.68 -8.62 -25.19
CA GLN A 300 12.73 -7.16 -25.40
C GLN A 300 11.43 -6.45 -25.04
N LYS A 301 10.37 -7.21 -24.76
CA LYS A 301 9.05 -6.74 -24.37
C LYS A 301 8.36 -7.78 -23.51
N LEU A 302 7.29 -7.38 -22.83
CA LEU A 302 6.42 -8.30 -22.13
C LEU A 302 5.79 -9.28 -23.14
N ALA A 303 5.75 -10.55 -22.77
CA ALA A 303 5.12 -11.57 -23.59
C ALA A 303 3.60 -11.31 -23.67
N ASP A 304 2.97 -11.77 -24.75
CA ASP A 304 1.52 -11.70 -24.87
C ASP A 304 0.88 -12.85 -24.07
N GLY A 305 -0.26 -12.58 -23.43
CA GLY A 305 -1.02 -13.55 -22.65
C GLY A 305 -1.80 -12.89 -21.50
N ASP A 306 -2.51 -13.70 -20.72
CA ASP A 306 -3.38 -13.19 -19.64
C ASP A 306 -2.65 -12.37 -18.57
N HIS A 307 -1.33 -12.57 -18.44
CA HIS A 307 -0.46 -11.83 -17.52
C HIS A 307 -0.15 -10.40 -17.99
N LYS A 308 -0.38 -10.07 -19.26
CA LYS A 308 -0.20 -8.72 -19.80
C LYS A 308 -1.51 -7.96 -19.67
N TYR A 309 -1.48 -6.84 -18.95
CA TYR A 309 -2.63 -5.95 -18.79
C TYR A 309 -2.32 -4.57 -19.37
N GLU A 310 -3.06 -4.18 -20.39
CA GLU A 310 -2.92 -2.87 -21.03
C GLU A 310 -3.85 -1.86 -20.36
N LEU A 311 -3.28 -0.93 -19.59
CA LEU A 311 -4.03 0.11 -18.88
C LEU A 311 -3.88 1.44 -19.59
N ASN A 312 -5.00 2.13 -19.86
CA ASN A 312 -4.99 3.54 -20.22
C ASN A 312 -5.53 4.38 -19.07
N PHE A 313 -4.67 5.18 -18.44
CA PHE A 313 -5.03 5.99 -17.29
C PHE A 313 -4.40 7.38 -17.40
N GLY A 314 -5.22 8.43 -17.28
CA GLY A 314 -4.75 9.82 -17.40
C GLY A 314 -4.08 10.14 -18.74
N GLY A 315 -4.51 9.49 -19.83
CA GLY A 315 -3.94 9.67 -21.17
C GLY A 315 -2.60 8.96 -21.41
N ARG A 316 -2.10 8.20 -20.43
CA ARG A 316 -0.89 7.37 -20.53
C ARG A 316 -1.28 5.90 -20.68
N LYS A 317 -0.52 5.18 -21.50
CA LYS A 317 -0.63 3.73 -21.64
C LYS A 317 0.44 3.05 -20.78
N PHE A 318 0.05 1.97 -20.11
CA PHE A 318 0.92 1.15 -19.29
C PHE A 318 0.74 -0.30 -19.71
N ASP A 319 1.86 -1.01 -19.92
CA ASP A 319 1.89 -2.45 -20.14
C ASP A 319 2.29 -3.11 -18.82
N LEU A 320 1.30 -3.50 -18.03
CA LEU A 320 1.51 -4.09 -16.71
C LEU A 320 1.66 -5.60 -16.84
N TYR A 321 2.64 -6.16 -16.14
CA TYR A 321 2.58 -7.56 -15.74
C TYR A 321 1.64 -7.67 -14.54
N GLN A 322 0.69 -8.60 -14.59
CA GLN A 322 -0.19 -8.92 -13.49
C GLN A 322 -0.30 -10.45 -13.33
N HIS A 323 -0.38 -10.91 -12.09
CA HIS A 323 -0.81 -12.28 -11.81
C HIS A 323 -1.45 -12.42 -10.43
N SER A 324 -2.39 -13.35 -10.30
CA SER A 324 -2.98 -13.76 -9.02
C SER A 324 -2.72 -15.24 -8.75
N HIS A 325 -1.89 -15.52 -7.75
CA HIS A 325 -1.59 -16.88 -7.30
C HIS A 325 -2.67 -17.36 -6.31
N LEU A 326 -3.75 -17.95 -6.84
CA LEU A 326 -4.79 -18.57 -6.03
C LEU A 326 -4.24 -19.76 -5.24
N GLY A 327 -4.61 -19.86 -3.96
CA GLY A 327 -4.10 -20.88 -3.04
C GLY A 327 -2.78 -20.50 -2.34
N TYR A 328 -2.21 -19.34 -2.69
CA TYR A 328 -0.97 -18.81 -2.09
C TYR A 328 -1.21 -17.57 -1.22
N GLY A 329 -2.46 -17.28 -0.86
CA GLY A 329 -2.76 -16.33 0.22
C GLY A 329 -2.31 -16.88 1.58
N LEU A 330 -2.18 -16.02 2.59
CA LEU A 330 -1.57 -16.40 3.86
C LEU A 330 -2.28 -17.58 4.54
N MET A 331 -3.62 -17.62 4.54
CA MET A 331 -4.37 -18.72 5.17
C MET A 331 -4.27 -20.01 4.36
N SER A 332 -4.36 -19.92 3.03
CA SER A 332 -4.19 -21.08 2.15
C SER A 332 -2.77 -21.66 2.21
N ALA A 333 -1.76 -20.80 2.34
CA ALA A 333 -0.38 -21.19 2.52
C ALA A 333 -0.15 -21.91 3.85
N ARG A 334 -0.76 -21.45 4.95
CA ARG A 334 -0.76 -22.16 6.24
C ARG A 334 -1.32 -23.57 6.09
N ASP A 335 -2.51 -23.69 5.50
CA ASP A 335 -3.15 -24.99 5.27
C ASP A 335 -2.24 -25.92 4.44
N ALA A 336 -1.61 -25.40 3.39
CA ALA A 336 -0.69 -26.16 2.55
C ALA A 336 0.61 -26.58 3.29
N ILE A 337 1.17 -25.71 4.14
CA ILE A 337 2.35 -26.01 4.97
C ILE A 337 2.01 -27.08 6.02
N PHE A 338 0.87 -26.95 6.70
CA PHE A 338 0.39 -27.97 7.63
C PHE A 338 0.17 -29.32 6.94
N ALA A 339 -0.49 -29.32 5.77
CA ALA A 339 -0.71 -30.53 4.99
C ALA A 339 0.62 -31.17 4.56
N THR A 340 1.60 -30.36 4.14
CA THR A 340 2.94 -30.84 3.77
C THR A 340 3.62 -31.54 4.95
N LEU A 341 3.61 -30.94 6.14
CA LEU A 341 4.17 -31.53 7.34
C LEU A 341 3.45 -32.84 7.72
N VAL A 342 2.11 -32.85 7.69
CA VAL A 342 1.31 -34.03 8.04
C VAL A 342 1.53 -35.17 7.06
N ASN A 343 1.66 -34.88 5.76
CA ASN A 343 1.96 -35.88 4.75
C ASN A 343 3.34 -36.51 4.98
N ASP A 344 4.37 -35.72 5.28
CA ASP A 344 5.70 -36.26 5.59
C ASP A 344 5.67 -37.17 6.83
N LEU A 345 4.97 -36.75 7.90
CA LEU A 345 4.82 -37.55 9.11
C LEU A 345 4.04 -38.84 8.87
N PHE A 346 2.99 -38.77 8.07
CA PHE A 346 2.22 -39.94 7.66
C PHE A 346 3.08 -40.93 6.87
N GLU A 347 3.87 -40.44 5.91
CA GLU A 347 4.77 -41.27 5.09
C GLU A 347 5.87 -41.94 5.93
N LEU A 348 6.39 -41.25 6.95
CA LEU A 348 7.37 -41.80 7.89
C LEU A 348 6.77 -42.84 8.86
N ASN A 349 5.47 -42.73 9.18
CA ASN A 349 4.81 -43.53 10.20
C ASN A 349 3.62 -44.34 9.66
N LYS A 350 3.67 -44.80 8.40
CA LYS A 350 2.54 -45.48 7.72
C LYS A 350 1.88 -46.60 8.54
N GLN A 351 2.67 -47.33 9.31
CA GLN A 351 2.24 -48.50 10.07
C GLN A 351 1.76 -48.18 11.50
N ASP A 352 2.10 -47.01 12.04
CA ASP A 352 1.75 -46.62 13.40
C ASP A 352 1.17 -45.21 13.43
N LYS A 353 -0.14 -45.12 13.71
CA LYS A 353 -0.88 -43.86 13.81
C LYS A 353 -0.84 -43.26 15.23
N SER A 354 -0.09 -43.84 16.17
CA SER A 354 0.01 -43.37 17.55
C SER A 354 0.61 -41.96 17.67
N TRP A 355 1.38 -41.52 16.68
CA TRP A 355 1.95 -40.16 16.64
C TRP A 355 0.88 -39.06 16.64
N MET A 356 -0.34 -39.35 16.14
CA MET A 356 -1.46 -38.40 16.17
C MET A 356 -2.08 -38.24 17.57
N GLN A 357 -1.77 -39.13 18.52
CA GLN A 357 -2.27 -39.06 19.89
C GLN A 357 -1.39 -38.20 20.80
N LYS A 358 -0.21 -37.79 20.31
CA LYS A 358 0.74 -36.92 21.02
C LYS A 358 0.83 -35.57 20.29
N PRO A 359 1.26 -34.50 20.99
CA PRO A 359 1.55 -33.23 20.33
C PRO A 359 2.57 -33.41 19.20
N VAL A 360 2.20 -32.96 18.01
CA VAL A 360 3.04 -32.99 16.81
C VAL A 360 3.99 -31.80 16.84
N ILE A 361 5.29 -32.05 16.73
CA ILE A 361 6.26 -30.97 16.66
C ILE A 361 6.15 -30.28 15.30
N ASN A 362 5.82 -29.00 15.32
CA ASN A 362 5.73 -28.17 14.13
C ASN A 362 6.87 -27.15 14.12
N PRO A 363 7.87 -27.26 13.21
CA PRO A 363 9.00 -26.35 13.15
C PRO A 363 8.62 -24.91 12.77
N CYS A 364 7.40 -24.69 12.28
CA CYS A 364 6.85 -23.38 11.95
C CYS A 364 6.08 -22.72 13.09
N PHE A 365 5.94 -23.37 14.25
CA PHE A 365 5.42 -22.72 15.45
C PHE A 365 6.56 -22.14 16.28
N SER A 366 6.33 -20.98 16.88
CA SER A 366 7.28 -20.40 17.82
C SER A 366 7.51 -21.34 19.00
N THR A 367 8.75 -21.36 19.51
CA THR A 367 9.21 -22.27 20.58
C THR A 367 8.20 -22.36 21.73
N GLY A 368 7.80 -23.58 22.09
CA GLY A 368 6.93 -23.86 23.25
C GLY A 368 5.43 -23.53 23.07
N MET A 369 5.05 -22.79 22.02
CA MET A 369 3.65 -22.48 21.77
C MET A 369 2.89 -23.67 21.21
N THR A 370 1.61 -23.81 21.58
CA THR A 370 0.79 -24.97 21.24
C THR A 370 -0.59 -24.54 20.74
N LYS A 371 -1.10 -25.22 19.72
CA LYS A 371 -2.44 -24.99 19.17
C LYS A 371 -2.99 -26.22 18.48
N THR A 372 -4.28 -26.46 18.66
CA THR A 372 -5.02 -27.47 17.90
C THR A 372 -5.37 -26.91 16.53
N VAL A 373 -4.96 -27.62 15.49
CA VAL A 373 -5.13 -27.23 14.09
C VAL A 373 -5.97 -28.27 13.35
N LYS A 374 -6.95 -27.80 12.58
CA LYS A 374 -7.71 -28.62 11.63
C LYS A 374 -7.02 -28.55 10.26
N VAL A 375 -6.33 -29.62 9.89
CA VAL A 375 -5.52 -29.69 8.67
C VAL A 375 -6.34 -30.30 7.52
N PRO A 376 -6.53 -29.60 6.39
CA PRO A 376 -7.12 -30.20 5.19
C PRO A 376 -6.12 -31.09 4.44
N LEU A 377 -6.51 -32.32 4.10
CA LEU A 377 -5.63 -33.30 3.42
C LEU A 377 -6.18 -33.81 2.08
N GLY A 378 -7.45 -33.51 1.77
CA GLY A 378 -8.12 -33.94 0.54
C GLY A 378 -8.87 -35.27 0.67
N ASP A 379 -9.94 -35.44 -0.11
CA ASP A 379 -10.94 -36.51 0.09
C ASP A 379 -10.39 -37.93 -0.01
N SER A 380 -9.30 -38.12 -0.76
CA SER A 380 -8.65 -39.43 -0.97
C SER A 380 -7.57 -39.75 0.06
N HIS A 381 -7.29 -38.86 1.02
CA HIS A 381 -6.18 -39.07 1.95
C HIS A 381 -6.48 -40.19 2.97
N PRO A 382 -5.53 -41.10 3.29
CA PRO A 382 -5.75 -42.22 4.23
C PRO A 382 -6.08 -41.85 5.69
N LEU A 383 -5.92 -40.57 6.05
CA LEU A 383 -6.33 -40.01 7.34
C LEU A 383 -7.72 -39.35 7.30
N GLY A 384 -8.39 -39.37 6.15
CA GLY A 384 -9.62 -38.65 5.87
C GLY A 384 -9.38 -37.25 5.29
N PRO A 385 -10.46 -36.56 4.86
CA PRO A 385 -10.38 -35.26 4.18
C PRO A 385 -9.79 -34.15 5.05
N LYS A 386 -9.95 -34.27 6.37
CA LYS A 386 -9.41 -33.35 7.38
C LYS A 386 -9.00 -34.14 8.61
N VAL A 387 -7.94 -33.70 9.27
CA VAL A 387 -7.51 -34.23 10.57
C VAL A 387 -7.33 -33.09 11.55
N GLU A 388 -7.67 -33.32 12.82
CA GLU A 388 -7.44 -32.38 13.90
C GLU A 388 -6.26 -32.85 14.74
N LEU A 389 -5.22 -32.01 14.83
CA LEU A 389 -3.96 -32.34 15.49
C LEU A 389 -3.57 -31.24 16.47
N ASN A 390 -3.14 -31.64 17.66
CA ASN A 390 -2.46 -30.73 18.57
C ASN A 390 -1.02 -30.55 18.10
N MET A 391 -0.61 -29.32 17.77
CA MET A 391 0.73 -29.00 17.29
C MET A 391 1.45 -28.10 18.29
N THR A 392 2.74 -28.37 18.50
CA THR A 392 3.60 -27.61 19.43
C THR A 392 4.88 -27.18 18.72
N GLY A 393 5.34 -25.96 18.96
CA GLY A 393 6.65 -25.48 18.50
C GLY A 393 7.80 -26.30 19.10
N PRO A 394 8.95 -26.41 18.40
CA PRO A 394 10.10 -27.16 18.89
C PRO A 394 10.67 -26.53 20.16
N SER A 395 11.53 -27.27 20.87
CA SER A 395 12.29 -26.74 22.03
C SER A 395 13.41 -25.77 21.63
N THR A 396 13.78 -25.76 20.35
CA THR A 396 14.81 -24.90 19.78
C THR A 396 14.26 -24.33 18.48
N PRO A 397 14.36 -23.01 18.23
CA PRO A 397 13.77 -22.40 17.04
C PRO A 397 14.34 -23.00 15.76
N ALA A 398 13.45 -23.25 14.79
CA ALA A 398 13.79 -23.91 13.53
C ALA A 398 13.33 -23.12 12.28
N PRO A 399 13.63 -21.81 12.17
CA PRO A 399 13.14 -20.97 11.08
C PRO A 399 13.52 -21.49 9.69
N ALA A 400 14.73 -22.02 9.52
CA ALA A 400 15.18 -22.58 8.24
C ALA A 400 14.38 -23.84 7.82
N LEU A 401 14.02 -24.71 8.77
CA LEU A 401 13.17 -25.87 8.47
C LEU A 401 11.74 -25.43 8.14
N CYS A 402 11.23 -24.42 8.84
CA CYS A 402 9.94 -23.85 8.48
C CYS A 402 9.94 -23.24 7.07
N ARG A 403 10.97 -22.45 6.74
CA ARG A 403 11.13 -21.88 5.40
C ARG A 403 11.21 -22.97 4.33
N SER A 404 11.91 -24.08 4.59
CA SER A 404 11.95 -25.22 3.66
C SER A 404 10.56 -25.81 3.38
N LEU A 405 9.69 -25.91 4.39
CA LEU A 405 8.29 -26.32 4.18
C LEU A 405 7.52 -25.29 3.34
N ALA A 406 7.72 -23.99 3.60
CA ALA A 406 7.11 -22.92 2.84
C ALA A 406 7.60 -22.87 1.38
N GLU A 407 8.86 -23.17 1.11
CA GLU A 407 9.41 -23.21 -0.26
C GLU A 407 8.87 -24.40 -1.06
N ARG A 408 8.62 -25.54 -0.41
CA ARG A 408 8.05 -26.73 -1.07
C ARG A 408 6.67 -26.47 -1.67
N ILE A 409 5.83 -25.67 -1.00
CA ILE A 409 4.49 -25.38 -1.52
C ILE A 409 4.52 -24.50 -2.78
N LEU A 410 5.62 -23.78 -3.03
CA LEU A 410 5.79 -22.95 -4.23
C LEU A 410 5.96 -23.78 -5.51
N LYS A 411 6.36 -25.05 -5.42
CA LYS A 411 6.53 -25.95 -6.58
C LYS A 411 7.43 -25.33 -7.67
N LYS A 412 8.65 -24.94 -7.28
CA LYS A 412 9.63 -24.29 -8.19
C LYS A 412 10.02 -25.17 -9.38
N ASP A 413 9.94 -26.50 -9.25
CA ASP A 413 10.25 -27.46 -10.31
C ASP A 413 9.08 -27.71 -11.28
N ALA A 414 7.94 -27.03 -11.10
CA ALA A 414 6.81 -27.15 -12.02
C ALA A 414 7.19 -26.71 -13.44
N GLU A 415 6.61 -27.39 -14.44
CA GLU A 415 6.87 -27.11 -15.86
C GLU A 415 6.61 -25.63 -16.20
N CYS A 416 7.64 -24.94 -16.68
CA CYS A 416 7.56 -23.55 -17.10
C CYS A 416 7.26 -23.47 -18.60
N LYS A 417 5.98 -23.25 -18.95
CA LYS A 417 5.53 -23.18 -20.34
C LYS A 417 6.01 -21.93 -21.07
N LEU A 418 6.18 -20.83 -20.33
CA LEU A 418 6.65 -19.55 -20.85
C LEU A 418 7.69 -18.99 -19.89
N ALA A 419 8.97 -19.16 -20.24
CA ALA A 419 10.08 -18.67 -19.43
C ALA A 419 10.27 -17.15 -19.58
N PRO A 420 10.82 -16.48 -18.55
CA PRO A 420 11.10 -16.98 -17.20
C PRO A 420 9.82 -17.20 -16.37
N CYS A 421 9.88 -18.06 -15.35
CA CYS A 421 8.77 -18.31 -14.42
C CYS A 421 9.16 -17.99 -12.98
N SER A 422 8.19 -17.56 -12.17
CA SER A 422 8.36 -17.41 -10.72
C SER A 422 8.27 -18.77 -10.05
N PHE A 423 7.07 -19.26 -9.79
CA PHE A 423 6.80 -20.54 -9.14
C PHE A 423 5.51 -21.17 -9.65
N ASN A 424 5.30 -22.46 -9.38
CA ASN A 424 4.16 -23.24 -9.86
C ASN A 424 3.93 -23.13 -11.38
N GLY A 425 5.02 -23.00 -12.16
CA GLY A 425 4.99 -22.93 -13.63
C GLY A 425 4.44 -21.61 -14.20
N VAL A 426 4.28 -20.57 -13.38
CA VAL A 426 3.72 -19.28 -13.79
C VAL A 426 4.80 -18.38 -14.38
N HIS A 427 4.59 -17.90 -15.60
CA HIS A 427 5.45 -16.91 -16.25
C HIS A 427 5.55 -15.63 -15.43
N GLN A 428 6.76 -15.10 -15.24
CA GLN A 428 6.99 -13.80 -14.60
C GLN A 428 8.28 -13.16 -15.12
N PRO A 429 8.28 -11.89 -15.55
CA PRO A 429 9.52 -11.15 -15.81
C PRO A 429 10.43 -11.09 -14.57
N GLN A 430 11.74 -11.27 -14.76
CA GLN A 430 12.69 -11.28 -13.64
C GLN A 430 12.77 -9.92 -12.97
N ILE A 431 12.21 -9.79 -11.76
CA ILE A 431 12.18 -8.53 -10.98
C ILE A 431 13.57 -7.92 -10.86
N ALA A 432 14.58 -8.73 -10.53
CA ALA A 432 15.95 -8.27 -10.37
C ALA A 432 16.56 -7.61 -11.63
N LYS A 433 15.97 -7.85 -12.81
CA LYS A 433 16.43 -7.26 -14.08
C LYS A 433 15.47 -6.21 -14.63
N THR A 434 14.16 -6.48 -14.57
CA THR A 434 13.13 -5.64 -15.20
C THR A 434 12.50 -4.63 -14.24
N PHE A 435 12.82 -4.70 -12.94
CA PHE A 435 12.24 -3.85 -11.89
C PHE A 435 13.20 -3.72 -10.68
N ALA A 436 14.46 -3.40 -10.99
CA ALA A 436 15.56 -3.55 -10.05
C ALA A 436 15.63 -2.45 -8.98
N ARG A 437 15.09 -1.25 -9.24
CA ARG A 437 15.37 -0.04 -8.43
C ARG A 437 14.12 0.64 -7.90
N GLU A 438 13.01 0.48 -8.59
CA GLU A 438 11.75 1.16 -8.34
C GLU A 438 11.13 0.70 -7.02
N ASP A 439 10.16 1.43 -6.47
CA ASP A 439 9.57 1.06 -5.18
C ASP A 439 8.70 -0.20 -5.30
N ILE A 440 8.77 -1.08 -4.30
CA ILE A 440 7.90 -2.26 -4.16
C ILE A 440 7.08 -2.07 -2.90
N PHE A 441 5.75 -2.06 -3.02
CA PHE A 441 4.83 -2.00 -1.88
C PHE A 441 4.24 -3.38 -1.58
N LEU A 442 4.41 -3.82 -0.34
CA LEU A 442 3.87 -5.06 0.20
C LEU A 442 2.62 -4.76 1.05
N LEU A 443 1.44 -5.15 0.57
CA LEU A 443 0.15 -4.79 1.15
C LEU A 443 -0.46 -5.92 2.00
N SER A 444 -1.57 -5.61 2.67
CA SER A 444 -2.39 -6.56 3.45
C SER A 444 -1.59 -7.35 4.47
N TYR A 445 -1.58 -8.69 4.41
CA TYR A 445 -0.91 -9.51 5.42
C TYR A 445 0.60 -9.29 5.49
N PHE A 446 1.26 -8.79 4.43
CA PHE A 446 2.65 -8.37 4.56
C PHE A 446 2.80 -7.29 5.64
N THR A 447 1.93 -6.28 5.61
CA THR A 447 1.91 -5.19 6.59
C THR A 447 1.38 -5.67 7.93
N ASP A 448 0.30 -6.46 7.97
CA ASP A 448 -0.32 -6.91 9.22
C ASP A 448 0.58 -7.85 10.05
N ARG A 449 1.53 -8.55 9.42
CA ARG A 449 2.47 -9.46 10.11
C ARG A 449 3.79 -8.83 10.52
N THR A 450 4.11 -7.65 9.99
CA THR A 450 5.41 -7.00 10.22
C THR A 450 5.28 -5.71 11.03
N GLN A 451 4.34 -4.84 10.66
CA GLN A 451 4.21 -3.51 11.27
C GLN A 451 3.87 -3.57 12.77
N PRO A 452 2.97 -4.45 13.27
CA PRO A 452 2.72 -4.56 14.71
C PRO A 452 3.94 -5.00 15.53
N LEU A 453 4.96 -5.57 14.88
CA LEU A 453 6.22 -5.98 15.52
C LEU A 453 7.30 -4.89 15.46
N GLY A 454 6.96 -3.69 14.97
CA GLY A 454 7.85 -2.54 14.96
C GLY A 454 8.73 -2.44 13.72
N MET A 455 8.47 -3.21 12.66
CA MET A 455 9.17 -3.03 11.38
C MET A 455 8.89 -1.63 10.81
N PRO A 456 9.92 -0.93 10.30
CA PRO A 456 9.74 0.37 9.67
C PRO A 456 8.94 0.26 8.36
N GLU A 457 8.47 1.39 7.84
CA GLU A 457 7.75 1.45 6.55
C GLU A 457 8.61 1.06 5.35
N SER A 458 9.94 1.08 5.49
CA SER A 458 10.89 0.65 4.46
C SER A 458 11.96 -0.23 5.09
N PHE A 459 12.18 -1.43 4.53
CA PHE A 459 13.14 -2.41 5.02
C PHE A 459 13.57 -3.37 3.91
N THR A 460 14.60 -4.15 4.15
CA THR A 460 15.11 -5.19 3.23
C THR A 460 14.51 -6.56 3.54
N LEU A 461 14.43 -7.45 2.54
CA LEU A 461 14.00 -8.84 2.78
C LEU A 461 14.91 -9.56 3.80
N ARG A 462 16.17 -9.13 3.96
CA ARG A 462 17.08 -9.57 5.02
C ARG A 462 16.57 -9.21 6.42
N GLU A 463 16.11 -7.98 6.63
CA GLU A 463 15.54 -7.58 7.92
C GLU A 463 14.27 -8.37 8.25
N MET A 464 13.45 -8.69 7.24
CA MET A 464 12.30 -9.59 7.42
C MET A 464 12.73 -11.04 7.75
N HIS A 465 13.82 -11.53 7.16
CA HIS A 465 14.41 -12.82 7.53
C HIS A 465 14.85 -12.84 9.00
N ASP A 466 15.50 -11.77 9.46
CA ASP A 466 15.99 -11.67 10.83
C ASP A 466 14.85 -11.54 11.84
N LEU A 467 13.80 -10.79 11.49
CA LEU A 467 12.54 -10.74 12.25
C LEU A 467 11.91 -12.14 12.37
N ALA A 468 11.85 -12.91 11.27
CA ALA A 468 11.30 -14.26 11.28
C ALA A 468 12.08 -15.15 12.26
N ALA A 469 13.41 -15.06 12.29
CA ALA A 469 14.24 -15.81 13.23
C ALA A 469 13.94 -15.46 14.70
N GLN A 470 13.77 -14.17 15.01
CA GLN A 470 13.43 -13.70 16.36
C GLN A 470 12.04 -14.16 16.79
N VAL A 471 11.03 -14.04 15.91
CA VAL A 471 9.67 -14.49 16.19
C VAL A 471 9.60 -16.00 16.45
N CYS A 472 10.32 -16.80 15.67
CA CYS A 472 10.38 -18.25 15.87
C CYS A 472 11.01 -18.66 17.22
N GLY A 473 11.82 -17.78 17.83
CA GLY A 473 12.44 -17.99 19.15
C GLY A 473 11.45 -18.20 20.30
N GLY A 474 10.21 -17.73 20.16
CA GLY A 474 9.19 -17.77 21.21
C GLY A 474 9.44 -16.77 22.34
N GLU A 475 8.62 -16.82 23.39
CA GLU A 475 8.58 -15.83 24.48
C GLU A 475 9.97 -15.52 25.10
N GLN A 476 10.84 -16.53 25.18
CA GLN A 476 12.20 -16.37 25.71
C GLN A 476 13.12 -15.48 24.85
N SER A 477 12.79 -15.27 23.58
CA SER A 477 13.53 -14.43 22.62
C SER A 477 12.77 -13.16 22.22
N TRP A 478 11.63 -12.88 22.87
CA TRP A 478 10.76 -11.75 22.53
C TRP A 478 11.01 -10.51 23.39
N ASP A 479 12.07 -10.49 24.21
CA ASP A 479 12.49 -9.33 24.98
C ASP A 479 12.76 -8.10 24.09
N VAL A 480 13.21 -8.33 22.85
CA VAL A 480 13.40 -7.29 21.82
C VAL A 480 12.11 -6.55 21.45
N PHE A 481 10.94 -7.17 21.61
CA PHE A 481 9.64 -6.58 21.28
C PHE A 481 8.99 -5.81 22.44
N THR A 482 9.60 -5.81 23.63
CA THR A 482 9.03 -5.15 24.83
C THR A 482 8.85 -3.64 24.68
N SER A 483 9.61 -3.01 23.79
CA SER A 483 9.52 -1.58 23.47
C SER A 483 8.45 -1.25 22.42
N VAL A 484 7.84 -2.27 21.79
CA VAL A 484 6.83 -2.11 20.73
C VAL A 484 5.44 -2.36 21.32
N PRO A 485 4.58 -1.32 21.42
CA PRO A 485 3.24 -1.47 21.98
C PRO A 485 2.40 -2.52 21.25
N GLY A 486 1.84 -3.48 21.98
CA GLY A 486 0.97 -4.53 21.44
C GLY A 486 1.70 -5.69 20.72
N ALA A 487 3.01 -5.62 20.52
CA ALA A 487 3.74 -6.68 19.81
C ALA A 487 3.69 -8.03 20.53
N LEU A 488 3.86 -8.05 21.86
CA LEU A 488 3.78 -9.30 22.63
C LEU A 488 2.39 -9.92 22.63
N GLU A 489 1.33 -9.09 22.66
CA GLU A 489 -0.05 -9.57 22.55
C GLU A 489 -0.32 -10.18 21.18
N GLU A 490 0.12 -9.52 20.10
CA GLU A 490 0.00 -10.01 18.73
C GLU A 490 0.73 -11.35 18.52
N LEU A 491 1.89 -11.53 19.17
CA LEU A 491 2.67 -12.77 19.09
C LEU A 491 2.11 -13.90 19.97
N SER A 492 1.68 -13.59 21.20
CA SER A 492 1.28 -14.61 22.19
C SER A 492 0.01 -15.38 21.81
N ASP A 493 -0.88 -14.77 21.03
CA ASP A 493 -2.11 -15.42 20.53
C ASP A 493 -1.89 -16.18 19.20
N ARG A 494 -0.68 -16.14 18.63
CA ARG A 494 -0.41 -16.61 17.26
C ARG A 494 0.84 -17.49 17.17
N PRO A 495 0.74 -18.78 17.54
CA PRO A 495 1.83 -19.75 17.36
C PRO A 495 2.37 -19.79 15.93
N GLU A 496 1.50 -19.57 14.94
CA GLU A 496 1.84 -19.59 13.53
C GLU A 496 2.48 -18.28 12.98
N HIS A 497 2.78 -17.26 13.79
CA HIS A 497 3.42 -16.03 13.28
C HIS A 497 4.83 -16.30 12.72
N CYS A 498 5.55 -17.27 13.29
CA CYS A 498 6.79 -17.81 12.73
C CYS A 498 6.59 -18.41 11.32
N MET A 499 5.48 -19.13 11.11
CA MET A 499 5.10 -19.66 9.79
C MET A 499 4.87 -18.55 8.79
N ASP A 500 4.10 -17.52 9.18
CA ASP A 500 3.70 -16.44 8.30
C ASP A 500 4.91 -15.69 7.74
N LEU A 501 5.85 -15.30 8.60
CA LEU A 501 7.04 -14.56 8.18
C LEU A 501 7.96 -15.41 7.29
N ASN A 502 8.10 -16.72 7.59
CA ASN A 502 8.89 -17.61 6.74
C ASN A 502 8.21 -17.87 5.39
N PHE A 503 6.87 -17.91 5.33
CA PHE A 503 6.14 -17.96 4.08
C PHE A 503 6.27 -16.67 3.27
N MET A 504 6.14 -15.51 3.90
CA MET A 504 6.35 -14.20 3.26
C MET A 504 7.75 -14.08 2.66
N LEU A 505 8.77 -14.59 3.36
CA LEU A 505 10.12 -14.64 2.84
C LEU A 505 10.28 -15.65 1.70
N ALA A 506 9.75 -16.88 1.84
CA ALA A 506 9.78 -17.87 0.77
C ALA A 506 9.10 -17.33 -0.49
N LEU A 507 7.95 -16.67 -0.35
CA LEU A 507 7.19 -16.07 -1.44
C LEU A 507 7.97 -14.95 -2.13
N THR A 508 8.53 -14.00 -1.37
CA THR A 508 9.22 -12.83 -1.95
C THR A 508 10.62 -13.16 -2.47
N HIS A 509 11.45 -13.83 -1.68
CA HIS A 509 12.84 -14.13 -2.05
C HIS A 509 12.94 -15.34 -2.99
N THR A 510 12.31 -16.46 -2.65
CA THR A 510 12.45 -17.72 -3.42
C THR A 510 11.42 -17.81 -4.57
N GLY A 511 10.18 -17.38 -4.32
CA GLY A 511 9.09 -17.41 -5.29
C GLY A 511 9.24 -16.36 -6.36
N TYR A 512 9.20 -15.08 -5.97
CA TYR A 512 9.30 -13.93 -6.87
C TYR A 512 10.74 -13.57 -7.26
N GLU A 513 11.74 -14.27 -6.73
CA GLU A 513 13.17 -14.11 -7.06
C GLU A 513 13.71 -12.70 -6.79
N MET A 514 13.20 -12.04 -5.76
CA MET A 514 13.75 -10.77 -5.29
C MET A 514 15.09 -11.01 -4.58
N PRO A 515 16.14 -10.20 -4.82
CA PRO A 515 17.38 -10.26 -4.03
C PRO A 515 17.09 -10.10 -2.53
N ILE A 516 17.84 -10.79 -1.66
CA ILE A 516 17.61 -10.71 -0.20
C ILE A 516 17.84 -9.29 0.36
N ASP A 517 18.69 -8.50 -0.29
CA ASP A 517 18.95 -7.10 0.07
C ASP A 517 18.01 -6.12 -0.66
N ARG A 518 16.96 -6.62 -1.32
CA ARG A 518 15.95 -5.78 -1.98
C ARG A 518 15.16 -5.01 -0.92
N GLU A 519 15.20 -3.68 -1.02
CA GLU A 519 14.33 -2.80 -0.25
C GLU A 519 12.89 -2.89 -0.74
N VAL A 520 11.98 -3.02 0.23
CA VAL A 520 10.52 -3.08 0.08
C VAL A 520 9.87 -2.14 1.07
N ARG A 521 8.64 -1.71 0.76
CA ARG A 521 7.86 -0.79 1.58
C ARG A 521 6.59 -1.46 2.06
N ILE A 522 6.18 -1.16 3.29
CA ILE A 522 4.87 -1.49 3.84
C ILE A 522 4.16 -0.21 4.26
N ALA A 523 2.85 -0.16 4.08
CA ALA A 523 2.04 0.93 4.58
C ALA A 523 0.58 0.48 4.68
N LYS A 524 -0.10 0.92 5.75
CA LYS A 524 -1.57 0.79 5.83
C LYS A 524 -2.28 1.90 5.07
N LYS A 525 -1.65 3.07 5.01
CA LYS A 525 -2.23 4.28 4.40
C LYS A 525 -1.18 5.11 3.67
N ILE A 526 -1.59 5.78 2.60
CA ILE A 526 -0.84 6.89 1.98
C ILE A 526 -1.77 8.10 1.92
N LYS A 527 -1.31 9.25 2.44
CA LYS A 527 -2.13 10.48 2.53
C LYS A 527 -3.48 10.23 3.21
N ASP A 528 -3.46 9.47 4.31
CA ASP A 528 -4.64 9.05 5.10
C ASP A 528 -5.65 8.13 4.39
N ASN A 529 -5.38 7.69 3.16
CA ASN A 529 -6.22 6.72 2.43
C ASN A 529 -5.69 5.31 2.62
N GLU A 530 -6.58 4.36 2.89
CA GLU A 530 -6.23 2.93 2.97
C GLU A 530 -5.57 2.42 1.68
N LEU A 531 -4.55 1.57 1.85
CA LEU A 531 -3.90 0.89 0.74
C LEU A 531 -4.55 -0.46 0.48
N GLY A 532 -5.20 -0.53 -0.68
CA GLY A 532 -5.86 -1.71 -1.20
C GLY A 532 -6.41 -1.41 -2.59
N TRP A 533 -7.22 -2.31 -3.13
CA TRP A 533 -7.79 -2.15 -4.46
C TRP A 533 -8.97 -1.16 -4.51
N CYS A 534 -9.60 -0.84 -3.37
CA CYS A 534 -10.87 -0.11 -3.29
C CYS A 534 -10.86 1.26 -3.98
N LEU A 535 -9.81 2.08 -3.78
CA LEU A 535 -9.70 3.39 -4.41
C LEU A 535 -9.56 3.26 -5.94
N GLY A 536 -8.65 2.40 -6.41
CA GLY A 536 -8.44 2.12 -7.82
C GLY A 536 -9.71 1.65 -8.53
N ALA A 537 -10.49 0.78 -7.88
CA ALA A 537 -11.78 0.30 -8.39
C ALA A 537 -12.90 1.36 -8.32
N SER A 538 -12.75 2.39 -7.48
CA SER A 538 -13.73 3.48 -7.35
C SER A 538 -13.56 4.57 -8.40
N LEU A 539 -12.34 4.77 -8.93
CA LEU A 539 -12.05 5.83 -9.90
C LEU A 539 -12.91 5.73 -11.18
N PRO A 540 -13.10 4.55 -11.81
CA PRO A 540 -14.00 4.42 -12.96
C PRO A 540 -15.44 4.82 -12.63
N LEU A 541 -15.91 4.62 -11.40
CA LEU A 541 -17.29 4.91 -10.99
C LEU A 541 -17.61 6.41 -10.97
N LEU A 542 -16.60 7.29 -11.07
CA LEU A 542 -16.82 8.74 -11.15
C LEU A 542 -17.39 9.18 -12.50
N SER A 543 -17.27 8.37 -13.55
CA SER A 543 -17.86 8.65 -14.86
C SER A 543 -19.36 8.32 -14.87
N GLN A 544 -20.16 9.18 -15.50
CA GLN A 544 -21.60 8.96 -15.70
C GLN A 544 -21.91 7.77 -16.63
N SER A 545 -20.93 7.30 -17.40
CA SER A 545 -21.06 6.12 -18.27
C SER A 545 -20.85 4.80 -17.53
N SER A 546 -20.50 4.82 -16.24
CA SER A 546 -20.07 3.63 -15.50
C SER A 546 -21.23 2.81 -14.91
N GLY A 547 -22.33 2.74 -15.66
CA GLY A 547 -23.44 1.85 -15.32
C GLY A 547 -24.24 2.22 -14.08
N TRP A 548 -24.28 3.49 -13.68
CA TRP A 548 -25.20 3.97 -12.65
C TRP A 548 -25.76 5.34 -13.03
N LYS A 549 -26.91 5.69 -12.47
CA LYS A 549 -27.55 7.00 -12.68
C LYS A 549 -28.03 7.52 -11.34
N CYS A 550 -27.99 8.85 -11.18
CA CYS A 550 -28.67 9.50 -10.07
C CYS A 550 -30.13 9.02 -9.99
N LYS A 551 -30.59 8.62 -8.80
CA LYS A 551 -32.01 8.28 -8.56
C LYS A 551 -32.93 9.52 -8.65
N ILE A 552 -32.35 10.71 -8.74
CA ILE A 552 -33.02 12.02 -8.91
C ILE A 552 -32.55 12.70 -10.19
N LYS A 553 -33.41 13.55 -10.78
CA LYS A 553 -33.12 14.28 -12.02
C LYS A 553 -32.38 15.60 -11.80
N GLU A 554 -32.56 16.24 -10.64
CA GLU A 554 -31.87 17.47 -10.23
C GLU A 554 -31.51 17.41 -8.75
N ILE A 555 -30.30 17.87 -8.40
CA ILE A 555 -29.86 18.10 -7.01
C ILE A 555 -30.17 19.57 -6.72
N HIS A 556 -31.21 19.84 -5.91
CA HIS A 556 -31.65 21.20 -5.58
C HIS A 556 -30.81 21.88 -4.49
#